data_AF-A0A439SWE6-F1
#
_entry.id   AF-A0A439SWE6-F1
#
_cell.length_a   1.000
_cell.length_b   1.000
_cell.length_c   1.000
_cell.angle_alpha   90.00
_cell.angle_beta   90.00
_cell.angle_gamma   90.00
#
_symmetry.space_group_name_H-M   'P 1'
#
loop_
_entity.id
_entity.type
_entity.pdbx_description
1 polymer ?
#
loop_
_entity_poly.entity_id
_entity_poly.type
_entity_poly.pdbx_seq_one_letter_code
_entity_poly.pdbx_strand_id
1 'polypeptide(L)'
;MAVAQPGTAEAEWLAKAHEQLISDRSIQFDLPAYAPPQPPDWLKPLLDLLSSLGPYMIYLFWGAVISGAAIILLLVFLEMKGVAWRLPWQRARRETEAEEAWRPDAGTAQILLSEADALAARGDYDEAVHLLLRRSVADIAGRLPDFLRPSLTARDIAAAASVPAKARAAFTEIARIVEAA
;
A
#
# COMPACT_ATOMS: atom_id res chain seq x y z
N MET A 1 -77.14 -47.22 51.52
CA MET A 1 -76.35 -46.01 51.17
C MET A 1 -75.26 -46.45 50.22
N ALA A 2 -75.37 -46.11 48.94
CA ALA A 2 -74.34 -46.39 47.94
C ALA A 2 -73.20 -45.39 48.12
N VAL A 3 -72.03 -45.87 48.52
CA VAL A 3 -70.82 -45.06 48.60
C VAL A 3 -70.29 -44.92 47.18
N ALA A 4 -70.51 -43.75 46.56
CA ALA A 4 -69.88 -43.39 45.31
C ALA A 4 -68.36 -43.52 45.46
N GLN A 5 -67.73 -44.39 44.69
CA GLN A 5 -66.28 -44.55 44.70
C GLN A 5 -65.65 -43.26 44.13
N PRO A 6 -64.91 -42.48 44.94
CA PRO A 6 -64.45 -41.16 44.53
C PRO A 6 -63.41 -41.18 43.38
N GLY A 7 -62.84 -42.35 43.05
CA GLY A 7 -61.77 -42.46 42.06
C GLY A 7 -62.19 -42.75 40.62
N THR A 8 -63.42 -43.22 40.34
CA THR A 8 -63.80 -43.60 38.96
C THR A 8 -64.08 -42.38 38.08
N ALA A 9 -64.78 -41.38 38.62
CA ALA A 9 -65.04 -40.13 37.91
C ALA A 9 -63.75 -39.32 37.66
N GLU A 10 -62.82 -39.33 38.62
CA GLU A 10 -61.51 -38.68 38.48
C GLU A 10 -60.64 -39.40 37.43
N ALA A 11 -60.65 -40.74 37.42
CA ALA A 11 -59.93 -41.52 36.41
C ALA A 11 -60.49 -41.30 34.99
N GLU A 12 -61.82 -41.24 34.84
CA GLU A 12 -62.44 -40.93 33.54
C GLU A 12 -62.16 -39.50 33.09
N TRP A 13 -62.16 -38.53 34.02
CA TRP A 13 -61.77 -37.16 33.73
C TRP A 13 -60.30 -37.07 33.30
N LEU A 14 -59.40 -37.76 34.00
CA LEU A 14 -57.97 -37.78 33.69
C LEU A 14 -57.70 -38.43 32.33
N ALA A 15 -58.42 -39.51 32.00
CA ALA A 15 -58.33 -40.16 30.70
C ALA A 15 -58.78 -39.23 29.56
N LYS A 16 -59.90 -38.51 29.75
CA LYS A 16 -60.39 -37.52 28.77
C LYS A 16 -59.43 -36.34 28.63
N ALA A 17 -58.88 -35.83 29.73
CA ALA A 17 -57.91 -34.75 29.71
C ALA A 17 -56.60 -35.17 29.02
N HIS A 18 -56.14 -36.40 29.25
CA HIS A 18 -54.97 -36.97 28.58
C HIS A 18 -55.20 -37.18 27.07
N GLU A 19 -56.38 -37.67 26.69
CA GLU A 19 -56.75 -37.81 25.28
C GLU A 19 -56.82 -36.44 24.58
N GLN A 20 -57.42 -35.44 25.24
CA GLN A 20 -57.43 -34.05 24.76
C GLN A 20 -56.01 -33.51 24.58
N LEU A 21 -55.12 -33.75 25.55
CA LEU A 21 -53.73 -33.29 25.51
C LEU A 21 -52.92 -33.95 24.37
N ILE A 22 -53.05 -35.27 24.17
CA ILE A 22 -52.39 -35.97 23.06
C ILE A 22 -52.95 -35.54 21.70
N SER A 23 -54.26 -35.26 21.64
CA SER A 23 -54.94 -34.84 20.41
C SER A 23 -54.66 -33.37 20.03
N ASP A 24 -54.15 -32.58 20.98
CA ASP A 24 -53.87 -31.16 20.77
C ASP A 24 -52.70 -30.98 19.80
N ARG A 25 -53.03 -30.61 18.57
CA ARG A 25 -52.06 -30.37 17.50
C ARG A 25 -51.20 -29.13 17.71
N SER A 26 -51.50 -28.30 18.72
CA SER A 26 -50.63 -27.19 19.11
C SER A 26 -49.38 -27.64 19.86
N ILE A 27 -49.36 -28.89 20.37
CA ILE A 27 -48.24 -29.45 21.13
C ILE A 27 -47.52 -30.51 20.30
N GLN A 28 -46.25 -30.27 20.00
CA GLN A 28 -45.39 -31.24 19.34
C GLN A 28 -44.82 -32.22 20.37
N PHE A 29 -45.35 -33.43 20.42
CA PHE A 29 -44.83 -34.52 21.28
C PHE A 29 -43.68 -35.30 20.64
N ASP A 30 -43.48 -35.13 19.33
CA ASP A 30 -42.46 -35.84 18.58
C ASP A 30 -41.21 -34.97 18.43
N LEU A 31 -40.08 -35.41 18.99
CA LEU A 31 -38.77 -34.78 18.77
C LEU A 31 -38.04 -35.55 17.67
N PRO A 32 -38.09 -35.11 16.40
CA PRO A 32 -37.35 -35.78 15.35
C PRO A 32 -35.85 -35.70 15.64
N ALA A 33 -35.16 -36.83 15.52
CA ALA A 33 -33.71 -36.87 15.63
C ALA A 33 -33.09 -35.96 14.56
N TYR A 34 -32.12 -35.13 14.96
CA TYR A 34 -31.42 -34.25 14.03
C TYR A 34 -30.66 -35.07 12.98
N ALA A 35 -31.09 -34.99 11.73
CA ALA A 35 -30.34 -35.50 10.59
C ALA A 35 -29.46 -34.36 10.03
N PRO A 36 -28.12 -34.50 10.02
CA PRO A 36 -27.27 -33.48 9.43
C PRO A 36 -27.63 -33.34 7.94
N PRO A 37 -27.85 -32.12 7.44
CA PRO A 37 -28.13 -31.91 6.03
C PRO A 37 -26.94 -32.39 5.19
N GLN A 38 -27.21 -33.16 4.14
CA GLN A 38 -26.15 -33.54 3.21
C GLN A 38 -25.64 -32.29 2.49
N PRO A 39 -24.32 -32.15 2.30
CA PRO A 39 -23.77 -31.02 1.57
C PRO A 39 -24.33 -31.00 0.13
N PRO A 40 -24.62 -29.80 -0.42
CA PRO A 40 -25.12 -29.66 -1.79
C PRO A 40 -24.21 -30.35 -2.81
N ASP A 41 -24.78 -30.89 -3.88
CA ASP A 41 -24.03 -31.67 -4.88
C ASP A 41 -22.89 -30.89 -5.54
N TRP A 42 -23.03 -29.57 -5.69
CA TRP A 42 -21.98 -28.71 -6.24
C TRP A 42 -20.78 -28.56 -5.30
N LEU A 43 -20.95 -28.80 -3.99
CA LEU A 43 -19.92 -28.67 -2.96
C LEU A 43 -19.10 -29.95 -2.80
N LYS A 44 -19.66 -31.12 -3.17
CA LYS A 44 -18.99 -32.43 -3.12
C LYS A 44 -17.63 -32.44 -3.84
N PRO A 45 -17.48 -31.98 -5.10
CA PRO A 45 -16.18 -32.01 -5.78
C PRO A 45 -15.13 -31.10 -5.12
N LEU A 46 -15.54 -29.98 -4.52
CA LEU A 46 -14.64 -29.09 -3.78
C LEU A 46 -14.16 -29.75 -2.48
N LEU A 47 -15.07 -30.39 -1.74
CA LEU A 47 -14.78 -31.12 -0.51
C LEU A 47 -13.87 -32.33 -0.76
N ASP A 48 -14.10 -33.07 -1.85
CA ASP A 48 -13.26 -34.20 -2.25
C ASP A 48 -11.85 -33.75 -2.62
N LEU A 49 -11.72 -32.63 -3.33
CA LEU A 49 -10.42 -32.02 -3.63
C LEU A 49 -9.70 -31.57 -2.34
N LEU A 50 -10.42 -30.89 -1.44
CA LEU A 50 -9.84 -30.35 -0.20
C LEU A 50 -9.44 -31.47 0.77
N SER A 51 -10.25 -32.53 0.87
CA SER A 51 -9.93 -33.71 1.69
C SER A 51 -8.75 -34.49 1.11
N SER A 52 -8.64 -34.58 -0.23
CA SER A 52 -7.44 -35.13 -0.88
C SER A 52 -6.18 -34.29 -0.63
N LEU A 53 -6.33 -32.97 -0.45
CA LEU A 53 -5.22 -32.06 -0.08
C LEU A 53 -4.93 -32.06 1.43
N GLY A 54 -5.84 -32.54 2.27
CA GLY A 54 -5.71 -32.61 3.73
C GLY A 54 -4.35 -33.13 4.22
N PRO A 55 -3.86 -34.30 3.77
CA PRO A 55 -2.55 -34.81 4.19
C PRO A 55 -1.36 -34.00 3.64
N TYR A 56 -1.54 -33.27 2.54
CA TYR A 56 -0.51 -32.43 1.93
C TYR A 56 -0.44 -31.02 2.52
N MET A 57 -1.50 -30.57 3.18
CA MET A 57 -1.60 -29.25 3.81
C MET A 57 -0.53 -29.04 4.90
N ILE A 58 -0.15 -30.12 5.60
CA ILE A 58 0.95 -30.10 6.58
C ILE A 58 2.28 -29.80 5.89
N TYR A 59 2.58 -30.44 4.76
CA TYR A 59 3.79 -30.18 3.98
C TYR A 59 3.75 -28.79 3.33
N LEU A 60 2.57 -28.32 2.91
CA LEU A 60 2.40 -26.97 2.36
C LEU A 60 2.67 -25.91 3.43
N PHE A 61 2.17 -26.12 4.65
CA PHE A 61 2.40 -25.24 5.79
C PHE A 61 3.88 -25.19 6.15
N TRP A 62 4.53 -26.34 6.32
CA TRP A 62 5.98 -26.38 6.60
C TRP A 62 6.81 -25.84 5.43
N GLY A 63 6.39 -26.07 4.19
CA GLY A 63 6.98 -25.47 3.00
C GLY A 63 6.92 -23.95 3.04
N ALA A 64 5.77 -23.36 3.39
CA ALA A 64 5.61 -21.93 3.55
C ALA A 64 6.49 -21.37 4.70
N VAL A 65 6.54 -22.08 5.83
CA VAL A 65 7.38 -21.70 6.98
C VAL A 65 8.86 -21.74 6.63
N ILE A 66 9.33 -22.83 6.00
CA ILE A 66 10.73 -22.98 5.57
C ILE A 66 11.07 -21.94 4.52
N SER A 67 10.18 -21.70 3.55
CA SER A 67 10.41 -20.69 2.51
C SER A 67 10.45 -19.28 3.10
N GLY A 68 9.58 -18.96 4.07
CA GLY A 68 9.61 -17.70 4.80
C GLY A 68 10.91 -17.53 5.59
N ALA A 69 11.33 -18.56 6.32
CA ALA A 69 12.60 -18.55 7.05
C ALA A 69 13.80 -18.42 6.11
N ALA A 70 13.79 -19.09 4.96
CA ALA A 70 14.83 -18.98 3.94
C ALA A 70 14.88 -17.58 3.32
N ILE A 71 13.73 -16.94 3.07
CA ILE A 71 13.67 -15.55 2.60
C ILE A 71 14.26 -14.61 3.65
N ILE A 72 13.90 -14.77 4.92
CA ILE A 72 14.43 -13.94 6.01
C ILE A 72 15.96 -14.12 6.10
N LEU A 73 16.45 -15.36 6.09
CA LEU A 73 17.88 -15.66 6.09
C LEU A 73 18.59 -15.08 4.86
N LEU A 74 17.98 -15.18 3.68
CA LEU A 74 18.50 -14.60 2.45
C LEU A 74 18.60 -13.07 2.55
N LEU A 75 17.57 -12.40 3.08
CA LEU A 75 17.57 -10.95 3.28
C LEU A 75 18.67 -10.53 4.26
N VAL A 76 18.81 -11.22 5.40
CA VAL A 76 19.87 -10.97 6.38
C VAL A 76 21.26 -11.20 5.77
N PHE A 77 21.42 -12.29 5.00
CA PHE A 77 22.69 -12.60 4.35
C PHE A 77 23.08 -11.57 3.29
N LEU A 78 22.11 -11.07 2.52
CA LEU A 78 22.32 -10.04 1.52
C LEU A 78 22.65 -8.68 2.15
N GLU A 79 21.99 -8.34 3.26
CA GLU A 79 22.31 -7.17 4.08
C GLU A 79 23.75 -7.25 4.62
N MET A 80 24.14 -8.41 5.20
CA MET A 80 25.50 -8.63 5.72
C MET A 80 26.58 -8.54 4.64
N LYS A 81 26.29 -8.97 3.42
CA LYS A 81 27.25 -8.91 2.30
C LYS A 81 27.47 -7.50 1.77
N GLY A 82 26.80 -6.48 2.31
CA GLY A 82 26.88 -5.11 1.79
C GLY A 82 26.43 -5.01 0.34
N VAL A 83 25.71 -6.02 -0.16
CA VAL A 83 25.03 -5.96 -1.44
C VAL A 83 23.85 -5.06 -1.18
N ALA A 84 24.11 -3.75 -1.30
CA ALA A 84 23.10 -2.72 -1.29
C ALA A 84 22.14 -3.04 -2.43
N TRP A 85 21.14 -3.87 -2.14
CA TRP A 85 19.97 -4.02 -2.94
C TRP A 85 19.37 -2.63 -2.92
N ARG A 86 19.66 -1.84 -3.96
CA ARG A 86 19.06 -0.52 -4.14
C ARG A 86 17.59 -0.77 -4.44
N LEU A 87 16.84 -1.11 -3.40
CA LEU A 87 15.41 -1.25 -3.48
C LEU A 87 14.87 0.10 -3.97
N PRO A 88 13.93 0.09 -4.91
CA PRO A 88 13.45 1.30 -5.55
C PRO A 88 12.99 2.36 -4.54
N TRP A 89 12.49 1.95 -3.37
CA TRP A 89 12.11 2.87 -2.29
C TRP A 89 13.28 3.59 -1.62
N GLN A 90 14.45 2.95 -1.46
CA GLN A 90 15.63 3.61 -0.86
C GLN A 90 16.24 4.62 -1.84
N ARG A 91 16.13 4.34 -3.15
CA ARG A 91 16.52 5.29 -4.19
C ARG A 91 15.61 6.52 -4.17
N ALA A 92 14.30 6.31 -4.15
CA ALA A 92 13.33 7.40 -4.05
C ALA A 92 13.59 8.26 -2.80
N ARG A 93 13.81 7.63 -1.63
CA ARG A 93 14.14 8.37 -0.40
C ARG A 93 15.43 9.18 -0.50
N ARG A 94 16.51 8.61 -1.06
CA ARG A 94 17.76 9.37 -1.28
C ARG A 94 17.60 10.50 -2.28
N GLU A 95 16.78 10.31 -3.32
CA GLU A 95 16.46 11.37 -4.28
C GLU A 95 15.67 12.49 -3.60
N THR A 96 14.71 12.17 -2.73
CA THR A 96 13.98 13.16 -1.92
C THR A 96 14.90 13.90 -0.95
N GLU A 97 15.78 13.20 -0.22
CA GLU A 97 16.76 13.83 0.69
C GLU A 97 17.75 14.73 -0.07
N ALA A 98 18.19 14.32 -1.27
CA ALA A 98 19.03 15.15 -2.12
C ALA A 98 18.29 16.38 -2.67
N GLU A 99 17.00 16.27 -2.98
CA GLU A 99 16.16 17.42 -3.36
C GLU A 99 15.96 18.41 -2.21
N GLU A 100 15.72 17.92 -1.00
CA GLU A 100 15.58 18.76 0.20
C GLU A 100 16.87 19.52 0.51
N ALA A 101 18.02 18.84 0.44
CA ALA A 101 19.33 19.47 0.63
C ALA A 101 19.64 20.52 -0.44
N TRP A 102 19.11 20.34 -1.66
CA TRP A 102 19.28 21.26 -2.78
C TRP A 102 18.25 22.40 -2.81
N ARG A 103 17.30 22.46 -1.88
CA ARG A 103 16.29 23.53 -1.89
C ARG A 103 16.92 24.88 -1.56
N PRO A 104 16.83 25.91 -2.43
CA PRO A 104 17.33 27.25 -2.11
C PRO A 104 16.58 27.85 -0.93
N ASP A 105 17.18 28.86 -0.28
CA ASP A 105 16.46 29.68 0.69
C ASP A 105 15.23 30.33 0.02
N ALA A 106 14.06 30.15 0.63
CA ALA A 106 12.79 30.54 0.03
C ALA A 106 12.67 32.06 -0.16
N GLY A 107 13.18 32.85 0.79
CA GLY A 107 13.15 34.31 0.70
C GLY A 107 14.03 34.82 -0.44
N THR A 108 15.25 34.29 -0.52
CA THR A 108 16.21 34.61 -1.58
C THR A 108 15.68 34.23 -2.97
N ALA A 109 15.06 33.06 -3.09
CA ALA A 109 14.46 32.61 -4.35
C ALA A 109 13.29 33.51 -4.79
N GLN A 110 12.44 33.93 -3.84
CA GLN A 110 11.30 34.79 -4.15
C GLN A 110 11.71 36.16 -4.67
N ILE A 111 12.73 36.77 -4.05
CA ILE A 111 13.26 38.06 -4.49
C ILE A 111 13.80 37.95 -5.93
N LEU A 112 14.60 36.93 -6.21
CA LEU A 112 15.15 36.71 -7.55
C LEU A 112 14.06 36.52 -8.61
N LEU A 113 13.05 35.68 -8.34
CA LEU A 113 11.96 35.46 -9.28
C LEU A 113 11.18 36.76 -9.53
N SER A 114 10.98 37.58 -8.49
CA SER A 114 10.32 38.88 -8.66
C SER A 114 11.13 39.86 -9.53
N GLU A 115 12.47 39.80 -9.50
CA GLU A 115 13.33 40.59 -10.38
C GLU A 115 13.24 40.11 -11.84
N ALA A 116 13.25 38.79 -12.06
CA ALA A 116 13.04 38.21 -13.39
C ALA A 116 11.66 38.54 -13.96
N ASP A 117 10.61 38.46 -13.13
CA ASP A 117 9.24 38.80 -13.49
C ASP A 117 9.10 40.30 -13.81
N ALA A 118 9.82 41.18 -13.09
CA ALA A 118 9.82 42.60 -13.37
C ALA A 118 10.48 42.95 -14.72
N LEU A 119 11.51 42.22 -15.14
CA LEU A 119 12.10 42.33 -16.48
C LEU A 119 11.12 41.82 -17.55
N ALA A 120 10.53 40.65 -17.32
CA ALA A 120 9.54 40.07 -18.24
C ALA A 120 8.30 40.98 -18.41
N ALA A 121 7.87 41.67 -17.35
CA ALA A 121 6.75 42.61 -17.41
C ALA A 121 7.03 43.86 -18.28
N ARG A 122 8.31 44.20 -18.50
CA ARG A 122 8.73 45.29 -19.39
C ARG A 122 8.86 44.82 -20.85
N GLY A 123 8.72 43.52 -21.11
CA GLY A 123 8.97 42.89 -22.40
C GLY A 123 10.41 42.42 -22.59
N ASP A 124 11.27 42.57 -21.58
CA ASP A 124 12.69 42.23 -21.64
C ASP A 124 12.92 40.74 -21.30
N TYR A 125 12.34 39.85 -22.12
CA TYR A 125 12.35 38.40 -21.86
C TYR A 125 13.77 37.80 -21.89
N ASP A 126 14.60 38.23 -22.83
CA ASP A 126 15.98 37.71 -22.96
C ASP A 126 16.77 37.99 -21.68
N GLU A 127 16.68 39.22 -21.17
CA GLU A 127 17.42 39.62 -19.97
C GLU A 127 16.90 38.90 -18.72
N ALA A 128 15.58 38.64 -18.64
CA ALA A 128 14.97 37.85 -17.57
C ALA A 128 15.52 36.42 -17.54
N VAL A 129 15.59 35.75 -18.68
CA VAL A 129 16.12 34.38 -18.76
C VAL A 129 17.63 34.36 -18.50
N HIS A 130 18.39 35.33 -19.02
CA HIS A 130 19.81 35.48 -18.72
C HIS A 130 20.09 35.73 -17.22
N LEU A 131 19.23 36.47 -16.53
CA LEU A 131 19.32 36.67 -15.08
C LEU A 131 19.11 35.33 -14.34
N LEU A 132 18.09 34.56 -14.71
CA LEU A 132 17.81 33.23 -14.14
C LEU A 132 18.96 32.25 -14.37
N LEU A 133 19.55 32.24 -15.56
CA LEU A 133 20.68 31.38 -15.89
C LEU A 133 21.91 31.73 -15.04
N ARG A 134 22.31 33.01 -15.02
CA ARG A 134 23.47 33.49 -14.24
C ARG A 134 23.32 33.15 -12.76
N ARG A 135 22.12 33.36 -12.19
CA ARG A 135 21.87 33.01 -10.80
C ARG A 135 21.97 31.51 -10.55
N SER A 136 21.39 30.70 -11.43
CA SER A 136 21.38 29.25 -11.26
C SER A 136 22.79 28.66 -11.34
N VAL A 137 23.65 29.20 -12.22
CA VAL A 137 25.08 28.86 -12.24
C VAL A 137 25.76 29.25 -10.93
N ALA A 138 25.48 30.43 -10.37
CA ALA A 138 26.05 30.86 -9.09
C ALA A 138 25.59 29.96 -7.92
N ASP A 139 24.34 29.50 -7.90
CA ASP A 139 23.83 28.57 -6.89
C ASP A 139 24.53 27.20 -6.99
N ILE A 140 24.68 26.68 -8.22
CA ILE A 140 25.43 25.44 -8.47
C ILE A 140 26.90 25.61 -8.04
N ALA A 141 27.51 26.76 -8.32
CA ALA A 141 28.90 27.05 -7.94
C ALA A 141 29.11 27.04 -6.43
N GLY A 142 28.17 27.60 -5.67
CA GLY A 142 28.23 27.61 -4.22
C GLY A 142 28.14 26.23 -3.59
N ARG A 143 27.45 25.28 -4.24
CA ARG A 143 27.22 23.93 -3.72
C ARG A 143 28.20 22.88 -4.25
N LEU A 144 28.67 23.04 -5.48
CA LEU A 144 29.68 22.18 -6.11
C LEU A 144 30.84 23.00 -6.68
N PRO A 145 31.70 23.57 -5.82
CA PRO A 145 32.82 24.41 -6.26
C PRO A 145 33.81 23.63 -7.15
N ASP A 146 34.06 22.35 -6.86
CA ASP A 146 35.01 21.53 -7.62
C ASP A 146 34.49 21.08 -9.00
N PHE A 147 33.17 21.15 -9.20
CA PHE A 147 32.52 20.70 -10.44
C PHE A 147 32.61 21.77 -11.53
N LEU A 148 32.42 23.04 -11.19
CA LEU A 148 32.35 24.11 -12.17
C LEU A 148 33.75 24.56 -12.60
N ARG A 149 34.07 24.32 -13.87
CA ARG A 149 35.27 24.86 -14.52
C ARG A 149 34.90 26.01 -15.45
N PRO A 150 35.75 27.03 -15.62
CA PRO A 150 35.50 28.15 -16.53
C PRO A 150 35.24 27.74 -17.99
N SER A 151 35.69 26.55 -18.39
CA SER A 151 35.50 26.00 -19.74
C SER A 151 34.15 25.31 -19.96
N LEU A 152 33.31 25.15 -18.92
CA LEU A 152 32.03 24.46 -19.06
C LEU A 152 30.97 25.38 -19.67
N THR A 153 30.23 24.85 -20.64
CA THR A 153 29.07 25.52 -21.20
C THR A 153 27.83 25.29 -20.33
N ALA A 154 26.77 26.09 -20.53
CA ALA A 154 25.49 25.88 -19.86
C ALA A 154 24.96 24.46 -20.10
N ARG A 155 25.12 23.94 -21.32
CA ARG A 155 24.73 22.58 -21.68
C ARG A 155 25.52 21.49 -20.94
N ASP A 156 26.83 21.69 -20.77
CA ASP A 156 27.67 20.72 -20.02
C ASP A 156 27.28 20.68 -18.54
N ILE A 157 26.96 21.84 -17.96
CA ILE A 157 26.46 21.95 -16.59
C ILE A 157 25.08 21.29 -16.47
N ALA A 158 24.21 21.46 -17.47
CA ALA A 158 22.89 20.84 -17.52
C ALA A 158 22.94 19.30 -17.65
N ALA A 159 24.02 18.73 -18.18
CA ALA A 159 24.19 17.27 -18.28
C ALA A 159 24.79 16.63 -17.02
N ALA A 160 25.15 17.42 -16.00
CA ALA A 160 25.87 16.94 -14.83
C ALA A 160 25.08 15.93 -13.98
N ALA A 161 25.65 14.75 -13.75
CA ALA A 161 25.07 13.75 -12.85
C ALA A 161 25.16 14.15 -11.37
N SER A 162 25.99 15.14 -11.03
CA SER A 162 26.24 15.63 -9.69
C SER A 162 25.15 16.57 -9.15
N VAL A 163 24.28 17.08 -10.04
CA VAL A 163 23.12 17.92 -9.69
C VAL A 163 21.86 17.05 -9.57
N PRO A 164 21.00 17.26 -8.56
CA PRO A 164 19.73 16.52 -8.42
C PRO A 164 18.84 16.64 -9.65
N ALA A 165 18.11 15.56 -9.97
CA ALA A 165 17.40 15.40 -11.25
C ALA A 165 16.42 16.55 -11.54
N LYS A 166 15.66 17.00 -10.55
CA LYS A 166 14.68 18.09 -10.68
C LYS A 166 15.33 19.45 -10.94
N ALA A 167 16.39 19.77 -10.20
CA ALA A 167 17.16 21.00 -10.41
C ALA A 167 17.84 21.02 -11.79
N ARG A 168 18.40 19.86 -12.18
CA ARG A 168 18.98 19.68 -13.50
C ARG A 168 17.96 19.88 -14.62
N ALA A 169 16.74 19.35 -14.48
CA ALA A 169 15.67 19.52 -15.47
C ALA A 169 15.29 21.00 -15.64
N ALA A 170 15.08 21.73 -14.54
CA ALA A 170 14.77 23.16 -14.58
C ALA A 170 15.91 23.99 -15.21
N PHE A 171 17.17 23.71 -14.84
CA PHE A 171 18.33 24.38 -15.42
C PHE A 171 18.50 24.10 -16.92
N THR A 172 18.24 22.85 -17.36
CA THR A 172 18.28 22.47 -18.78
C THR A 172 17.26 23.27 -19.59
N GLU A 173 16.07 23.48 -19.02
CA GLU A 173 15.02 24.27 -19.67
C GLU A 173 15.49 25.72 -19.88
N ILE A 174 15.99 26.36 -18.81
CA ILE A 174 16.53 27.74 -18.88
C ILE A 174 17.67 27.83 -19.90
N ALA A 175 18.65 26.93 -19.83
CA ALA A 175 19.81 26.92 -20.74
C ALA A 175 19.40 26.82 -22.20
N ARG A 176 18.46 25.93 -22.52
CA ARG A 176 17.96 25.76 -23.89
C ARG A 176 17.21 27.00 -24.40
N ILE A 177 16.48 27.72 -23.54
CA ILE A 177 15.81 28.98 -23.93
C ILE A 177 16.86 30.05 -24.25
N VAL A 178 17.88 30.19 -23.40
CA VAL A 178 18.99 31.14 -23.63
C VAL A 178 19.76 30.82 -24.90
N GLU A 179 19.97 29.54 -25.22
CA GLU A 179 20.66 29.13 -26.45
C GLU A 179 19.84 29.39 -27.73
N ALA A 180 18.52 29.59 -27.59
CA ALA A 180 17.61 29.82 -28.70
C ALA A 180 17.28 31.30 -28.95
N ALA A 181 17.56 32.17 -27.97
CA ALA A 181 17.41 33.63 -28.06
C ALA A 181 18.61 34.26 -28.80
#